data_AF-E9RVX9-F1
#
_entry.id   AF-E9RVX9-F1
#
_cell.length_a   1.000
_cell.length_b   1.000
_cell.length_c   1.000
_cell.angle_alpha   90.00
_cell.angle_beta   90.00
_cell.angle_gamma   90.00
#
_symmetry.space_group_name_H-M   'P 1'
#
loop_
_entity.id
_entity.type
_entity.pdbx_description
1 polymer ?
#
loop_
_entity_poly.entity_id
_entity_poly.type
_entity_poly.pdbx_seq_one_letter_code
_entity_poly.pdbx_strand_id
1 'polypeptide(L)'
;MGKKDSNGVFKGADGYLLEEISVLDEASYKENMDAVTAFAARYPDLKMYMLIAPNAANILKEKLPAFAATEDQNAQLKRTEEIVSAAGIQWIDAAKTLNQHKNEEIYYRTDHHWTIKGAYYAFQEAAGALGILQEEMTAFVPHTVTEEFNGTLSATSGYERSRRENIDIYLPEKNDTEVVVNYVEEKEKSASMYSSEKLEEKDKYGMFLNGNHALVDIKTTSEKNRRLLILKDSYANCFVPFLTPYYREIVLVDPRYYYGDLDDLIEEDRITDVLFLYNGNTFFTDNNLSGVLASE
;
A
#
# COMPACT_ATOMS: atom_id res chain seq x y z
N MET A 1 10.30 30.45 19.15
CA MET A 1 9.76 29.63 18.04
C MET A 1 10.11 28.18 18.37
N GLY A 2 9.13 27.39 18.80
CA GLY A 2 9.36 25.98 19.13
C GLY A 2 9.52 25.15 17.87
N LYS A 3 10.42 24.15 17.88
CA LYS A 3 10.46 23.09 16.86
C LYS A 3 9.04 22.54 16.68
N LYS A 4 8.52 22.59 15.45
CA LYS A 4 7.21 22.03 15.08
C LYS A 4 7.33 20.61 14.50
N ASP A 5 8.55 20.10 14.44
CA ASP A 5 8.95 18.73 14.17
C ASP A 5 9.31 18.02 15.48
N SER A 6 8.83 16.79 15.67
CA SER A 6 9.31 15.87 16.70
C SER A 6 9.50 14.50 16.06
N ASN A 7 10.75 14.03 16.02
CA ASN A 7 11.12 12.73 15.42
C ASN A 7 10.62 12.56 13.97
N GLY A 8 10.82 13.58 13.11
CA GLY A 8 10.38 13.53 11.71
C GLY A 8 8.87 13.73 11.50
N VAL A 9 8.12 14.12 12.54
CA VAL A 9 6.67 14.34 12.45
C VAL A 9 6.34 15.81 12.66
N PHE A 10 5.66 16.41 11.69
CA PHE A 10 5.11 17.76 11.77
C PHE A 10 3.73 17.77 12.43
N LYS A 11 3.51 18.73 13.34
CA LYS A 11 2.16 19.03 13.84
C LYS A 11 1.42 19.96 12.87
N GLY A 12 0.64 19.37 11.96
CA GLY A 12 -0.15 20.07 10.95
C GLY A 12 -1.46 20.69 11.46
N ALA A 13 -2.19 21.31 10.55
CA ALA A 13 -3.52 21.85 10.77
C ALA A 13 -4.57 20.73 10.96
N ASP A 14 -5.73 21.08 11.54
CA ASP A 14 -6.89 20.18 11.74
C ASP A 14 -6.58 18.86 12.47
N GLY A 15 -5.55 18.87 13.32
CA GLY A 15 -5.12 17.71 14.10
C GLY A 15 -4.32 16.67 13.32
N TYR A 16 -3.93 16.95 12.06
CA TYR A 16 -3.05 16.06 11.29
C TYR A 16 -1.62 16.07 11.85
N LEU A 17 -1.07 14.88 12.04
CA LEU A 17 0.34 14.61 12.15
C LEU A 17 0.82 14.18 10.77
N LEU A 18 1.85 14.85 10.27
CA LEU A 18 2.36 14.67 8.91
C LEU A 18 3.82 14.24 9.00
N GLU A 19 4.11 13.04 8.54
CA GLU A 19 5.47 12.55 8.44
C GLU A 19 6.25 13.36 7.39
N GLU A 20 7.50 13.68 7.70
CA GLU A 20 8.41 14.31 6.76
C GLU A 20 8.61 13.41 5.52
N ILE A 21 8.54 14.00 4.32
CA ILE A 21 8.86 13.28 3.09
C ILE A 21 10.34 12.94 3.09
N SER A 22 10.65 11.66 2.94
CA SER A 22 12.01 11.14 2.92
C SER A 22 12.78 11.65 1.71
N VAL A 23 14.06 11.99 1.94
CA VAL A 23 15.06 12.10 0.87
C VAL A 23 15.32 10.71 0.34
N LEU A 24 15.26 10.55 -0.98
CA LEU A 24 15.53 9.27 -1.61
C LEU A 24 17.01 8.89 -1.41
N ASP A 25 17.28 7.62 -1.08
CA ASP A 25 18.65 7.12 -1.07
C ASP A 25 19.07 6.85 -2.52
N GLU A 26 19.90 7.71 -3.11
CA GLU A 26 20.24 7.61 -4.54
C GLU A 26 20.91 6.28 -4.92
N ALA A 27 21.64 5.63 -4.01
CA ALA A 27 22.29 4.36 -4.29
C ALA A 27 21.25 3.22 -4.30
N SER A 28 20.49 3.07 -3.22
CA SER A 28 19.46 2.03 -3.12
C SER A 28 18.32 2.26 -4.12
N TYR A 29 17.92 3.50 -4.37
CA TYR A 29 16.93 3.83 -5.40
C TYR A 29 17.41 3.40 -6.79
N LYS A 30 18.67 3.68 -7.14
CA LYS A 30 19.23 3.25 -8.42
C LYS A 30 19.24 1.72 -8.53
N GLU A 31 19.70 1.02 -7.49
CA GLU A 31 19.71 -0.45 -7.46
C GLU A 31 18.31 -1.04 -7.61
N ASN A 32 17.31 -0.50 -6.90
CA ASN A 32 15.92 -0.91 -7.02
C ASN A 32 15.39 -0.68 -8.44
N MET A 33 15.68 0.46 -9.06
CA MET A 33 15.19 0.76 -10.41
C MET A 33 15.85 -0.12 -11.46
N ASP A 34 17.15 -0.38 -11.34
CA ASP A 34 17.84 -1.35 -12.20
C ASP A 34 17.23 -2.75 -12.05
N ALA A 35 16.92 -3.18 -10.82
CA ALA A 35 16.31 -4.49 -10.55
C ALA A 35 14.86 -4.59 -11.05
N VAL A 36 14.03 -3.56 -10.85
CA VAL A 36 12.65 -3.49 -11.36
C VAL A 36 12.63 -3.55 -12.88
N THR A 37 13.49 -2.78 -13.55
CA THR A 37 13.55 -2.78 -15.03
C THR A 37 14.11 -4.08 -15.59
N ALA A 38 15.09 -4.70 -14.92
CA ALA A 38 15.58 -6.02 -15.27
C ALA A 38 14.49 -7.09 -15.09
N PHE A 39 13.76 -7.07 -13.97
CA PHE A 39 12.65 -7.98 -13.71
C PHE A 39 11.56 -7.89 -14.78
N ALA A 40 11.16 -6.67 -15.17
CA ALA A 40 10.23 -6.47 -16.28
C ALA A 40 10.74 -7.04 -17.60
N ALA A 41 12.04 -6.92 -17.89
CA ALA A 41 12.65 -7.50 -19.08
C ALA A 41 12.75 -9.04 -19.02
N ARG A 42 12.90 -9.64 -17.83
CA ARG A 42 12.91 -11.10 -17.64
C ARG A 42 11.54 -11.72 -17.91
N TYR A 43 10.47 -11.00 -17.61
CA TYR A 43 9.09 -11.47 -17.70
C TYR A 43 8.22 -10.66 -18.66
N PRO A 44 8.53 -10.67 -19.98
CA PRO A 44 7.82 -9.84 -20.96
C PRO A 44 6.34 -10.20 -21.15
N ASP A 45 5.93 -11.39 -20.73
CA ASP A 45 4.54 -11.87 -20.82
C ASP A 45 3.69 -11.50 -19.59
N LEU A 46 4.31 -11.08 -18.48
CA LEU A 46 3.59 -10.64 -17.28
C LEU A 46 3.13 -9.19 -17.46
N LYS A 47 1.88 -8.92 -17.06
CA LYS A 47 1.40 -7.54 -17.00
C LYS A 47 1.87 -6.92 -15.69
N MET A 48 2.64 -5.85 -15.77
CA MET A 48 3.23 -5.22 -14.59
C MET A 48 2.67 -3.81 -14.38
N TYR A 49 2.37 -3.49 -13.13
CA TYR A 49 1.81 -2.22 -12.71
C TYR A 49 2.58 -1.68 -11.51
N MET A 50 2.70 -0.36 -11.42
CA MET A 50 3.29 0.29 -10.25
C MET A 50 2.36 1.38 -9.73
N LEU A 51 2.05 1.29 -8.44
CA LEU A 51 1.27 2.26 -7.68
C LEU A 51 2.10 2.66 -6.45
N ILE A 52 2.60 3.90 -6.46
CA ILE A 52 3.23 4.49 -5.28
C ILE A 52 2.27 5.54 -4.71
N ALA A 53 1.67 5.21 -3.58
CA ALA A 53 0.79 6.11 -2.85
C ALA A 53 1.62 7.24 -2.23
N PRO A 54 1.35 8.52 -2.54
CA PRO A 54 2.08 9.60 -1.90
C PRO A 54 1.77 9.64 -0.40
N ASN A 55 2.70 10.15 0.40
CA ASN A 55 2.49 10.31 1.83
C ASN A 55 1.55 11.50 2.09
N ALA A 56 0.90 11.51 3.26
CA ALA A 56 -0.05 12.55 3.64
C ALA A 56 0.53 13.97 3.54
N ALA A 57 1.82 14.17 3.86
CA ALA A 57 2.48 15.47 3.77
C ALA A 57 2.58 16.02 2.33
N ASN A 58 2.58 15.15 1.31
CA ASN A 58 2.56 15.56 -0.09
C ASN A 58 1.14 15.96 -0.54
N ILE A 59 0.12 15.13 -0.25
CA ILE A 59 -1.26 15.39 -0.67
C ILE A 59 -1.90 16.54 0.13
N LEU A 60 -1.64 16.59 1.44
CA LEU A 60 -2.19 17.57 2.37
C LEU A 60 -1.18 18.69 2.66
N LYS A 61 -0.41 19.12 1.67
CA LYS A 61 0.67 20.11 1.81
C LYS A 61 0.21 21.41 2.46
N GLU A 62 -1.04 21.83 2.23
CA GLU A 62 -1.65 23.00 2.87
C GLU A 62 -1.83 22.87 4.39
N LYS A 63 -1.80 21.65 4.93
CA LYS A 63 -1.89 21.38 6.36
C LYS A 63 -0.53 21.39 7.05
N LEU A 64 0.59 21.43 6.31
CA LEU A 64 1.91 21.56 6.92
C LEU A 64 2.06 22.89 7.66
N PRO A 65 2.87 22.93 8.74
CA PRO A 65 3.23 24.19 9.38
C PRO A 65 3.88 25.18 8.41
N ALA A 66 3.64 26.48 8.64
CA ALA A 66 4.38 27.52 7.93
C ALA A 66 5.90 27.28 8.04
N PHE A 67 6.57 27.36 6.88
CA PHE A 67 8.01 27.11 6.71
C PHE A 67 8.49 25.68 6.97
N ALA A 68 7.59 24.68 7.00
CA ALA A 68 8.01 23.28 6.94
C ALA A 68 8.75 23.03 5.61
N ALA A 69 9.99 22.57 5.71
CA ALA A 69 10.77 22.10 4.58
C ALA A 69 10.56 20.59 4.46
N THR A 70 10.22 20.13 3.27
CA THR A 70 10.06 18.70 2.97
C THR A 70 10.37 18.48 1.51
N GLU A 71 10.80 17.27 1.18
CA GLU A 71 11.17 16.90 -0.20
C GLU A 71 10.00 17.00 -1.16
N ASP A 72 10.32 17.24 -2.45
CA ASP A 72 9.31 17.26 -3.51
C ASP A 72 8.99 15.82 -3.94
N GLN A 73 8.05 15.19 -3.24
CA GLN A 73 7.64 13.83 -3.54
C GLN A 73 7.05 13.69 -4.94
N ASN A 74 6.42 14.74 -5.49
CA ASN A 74 5.88 14.67 -6.87
C ASN A 74 7.02 14.57 -7.89
N ALA A 75 8.15 15.23 -7.64
CA ALA A 75 9.34 15.08 -8.48
C ALA A 75 9.93 13.66 -8.39
N GLN A 76 9.96 13.07 -7.18
CA GLN A 76 10.42 11.70 -6.98
C GLN A 76 9.49 10.69 -7.69
N LEU A 77 8.17 10.84 -7.56
CA LEU A 77 7.17 10.00 -8.23
C LEU A 77 7.27 10.10 -9.76
N LYS A 78 7.39 11.32 -10.28
CA LYS A 78 7.53 11.55 -11.73
C LYS A 78 8.81 10.90 -12.29
N ARG A 79 9.94 11.01 -11.57
CA ARG A 79 11.19 10.32 -11.95
C ARG A 79 10.98 8.81 -12.05
N THR A 80 10.29 8.21 -11.07
CA THR A 80 9.98 6.78 -11.09
C THR A 80 9.04 6.41 -12.24
N GLU A 81 7.95 7.18 -12.45
CA GLU A 81 7.01 6.97 -13.56
C GLU A 81 7.72 6.93 -14.91
N GLU A 82 8.63 7.88 -15.17
CA GLU A 82 9.40 7.95 -16.42
C GLU A 82 10.27 6.69 -16.63
N ILE A 83 10.91 6.19 -15.57
CA ILE A 83 11.77 4.99 -15.61
C ILE A 83 10.93 3.74 -15.87
N VAL A 84 9.87 3.52 -15.09
CA VAL A 84 9.09 2.26 -15.14
C VAL A 84 8.23 2.19 -16.39
N SER A 85 7.69 3.32 -16.86
CA SER A 85 6.95 3.38 -18.12
C SER A 85 7.84 3.05 -19.32
N ALA A 86 9.10 3.49 -19.31
CA ALA A 86 10.07 3.14 -20.36
C ALA A 86 10.40 1.63 -20.37
N ALA A 87 10.25 0.95 -19.24
CA ALA A 87 10.41 -0.51 -19.12
C ALA A 87 9.12 -1.31 -19.38
N GLY A 88 8.02 -0.65 -19.79
CA GLY A 88 6.76 -1.33 -20.08
C GLY A 88 5.90 -1.63 -18.86
N ILE A 89 6.26 -1.12 -17.67
CA ILE A 89 5.44 -1.21 -16.46
C ILE A 89 4.42 -0.08 -16.48
N GLN A 90 3.14 -0.41 -16.31
CA GLN A 90 2.08 0.58 -16.33
C GLN A 90 1.99 1.34 -15.01
N TRP A 91 2.19 2.65 -15.04
CA TRP A 91 2.03 3.52 -13.89
C TRP A 91 0.56 3.76 -13.55
N ILE A 92 0.22 3.71 -12.26
CA ILE A 92 -1.10 4.04 -11.71
C ILE A 92 -0.96 5.34 -10.91
N ASP A 93 -1.54 6.44 -11.43
CA ASP A 93 -1.41 7.79 -10.86
C ASP A 93 -2.34 8.01 -9.65
N ALA A 94 -2.00 7.36 -8.54
CA ALA A 94 -2.69 7.56 -7.27
C ALA A 94 -2.61 9.02 -6.77
N ALA A 95 -1.55 9.75 -7.12
CA ALA A 95 -1.36 11.14 -6.66
C ALA A 95 -2.44 12.06 -7.21
N LYS A 96 -2.75 11.97 -8.50
CA LYS A 96 -3.82 12.74 -9.13
C LYS A 96 -5.17 12.48 -8.46
N THR A 97 -5.51 11.21 -8.23
CA THR A 97 -6.80 10.82 -7.65
C THR A 97 -6.91 11.24 -6.18
N LEU A 98 -5.88 11.02 -5.37
CA LEU A 98 -5.88 11.43 -3.96
C LEU A 98 -5.94 12.97 -3.82
N ASN A 99 -5.32 13.73 -4.73
CA ASN A 99 -5.44 15.20 -4.75
C ASN A 99 -6.88 15.67 -5.01
N GLN A 100 -7.67 14.96 -5.81
CA GLN A 100 -9.08 15.29 -6.05
C GLN A 100 -9.94 15.09 -4.79
N HIS A 101 -9.54 14.14 -3.93
CA HIS A 101 -10.25 13.76 -2.70
C HIS A 101 -9.59 14.30 -1.42
N LYS A 102 -8.61 15.21 -1.52
CA LYS A 102 -7.83 15.70 -0.37
C LYS A 102 -8.60 16.47 0.71
N ASN A 103 -9.83 16.89 0.39
CA ASN A 103 -10.74 17.51 1.35
C ASN A 103 -11.55 16.49 2.17
N GLU A 104 -11.37 15.19 1.89
CA GLU A 104 -12.00 14.08 2.59
C GLU A 104 -10.98 13.40 3.52
N GLU A 105 -11.47 12.53 4.41
CA GLU A 105 -10.63 11.78 5.35
C GLU A 105 -9.94 10.57 4.68
N ILE A 106 -9.07 10.86 3.71
CA ILE A 106 -8.32 9.85 2.94
C ILE A 106 -7.00 9.43 3.61
N TYR A 107 -6.55 10.14 4.64
CA TYR A 107 -5.44 9.76 5.51
C TYR A 107 -5.85 9.85 6.98
N TYR A 108 -5.33 8.93 7.80
CA TYR A 108 -5.41 9.08 9.24
C TYR A 108 -4.64 10.32 9.67
N ARG A 109 -5.10 10.96 10.75
CA ARG A 109 -4.40 12.14 11.29
C ARG A 109 -3.33 11.77 12.28
N THR A 110 -3.43 10.61 12.93
CA THR A 110 -2.45 10.16 13.93
C THR A 110 -1.58 9.00 13.48
N ASP A 111 -1.85 8.46 12.29
CA ASP A 111 -1.11 7.36 11.69
C ASP A 111 -0.50 7.75 10.34
N HIS A 112 0.51 7.02 9.90
CA HIS A 112 1.21 7.30 8.64
C HIS A 112 0.48 6.71 7.42
N HIS A 113 -0.48 5.81 7.59
CA HIS A 113 -1.24 5.21 6.49
C HIS A 113 -2.35 6.13 5.94
N TRP A 114 -2.73 5.87 4.70
CA TRP A 114 -4.06 6.26 4.21
C TRP A 114 -5.18 5.58 5.02
N THR A 115 -6.39 6.14 4.98
CA THR A 115 -7.57 5.39 5.42
C THR A 115 -7.96 4.38 4.33
N ILE A 116 -8.81 3.40 4.67
CA ILE A 116 -9.37 2.49 3.65
C ILE A 116 -10.15 3.27 2.57
N LYS A 117 -10.71 4.43 2.90
CA LYS A 117 -11.36 5.32 1.93
C LYS A 117 -10.36 5.90 0.92
N GLY A 118 -9.18 6.32 1.38
CA GLY A 118 -8.08 6.71 0.49
C GLY A 118 -7.63 5.56 -0.42
N ALA A 119 -7.45 4.37 0.15
CA ALA A 119 -7.11 3.16 -0.60
C ALA A 119 -8.20 2.80 -1.63
N TYR A 120 -9.48 2.99 -1.30
CA TYR A 120 -10.60 2.73 -2.22
C TYR A 120 -10.55 3.64 -3.45
N TYR A 121 -10.27 4.94 -3.29
CA TYR A 121 -10.07 5.84 -4.42
C TYR A 121 -8.86 5.44 -5.28
N ALA A 122 -7.76 5.02 -4.65
CA ALA A 122 -6.61 4.50 -5.37
C ALA A 122 -6.96 3.21 -6.14
N PHE A 123 -7.80 2.33 -5.57
CA PHE A 123 -8.30 1.14 -6.23
C PHE A 123 -9.18 1.49 -7.45
N GLN A 124 -10.05 2.49 -7.33
CA GLN A 124 -10.87 2.95 -8.46
C GLN A 124 -10.02 3.45 -9.63
N GLU A 125 -8.93 4.18 -9.36
CA GLU A 125 -7.94 4.57 -10.38
C GLU A 125 -7.22 3.35 -10.96
N ALA A 126 -6.82 2.39 -10.11
CA ALA A 126 -6.12 1.18 -10.50
C ALA A 126 -6.98 0.24 -11.34
N ALA A 127 -8.31 0.22 -11.16
CA ALA A 127 -9.21 -0.77 -11.73
C ALA A 127 -9.07 -0.90 -13.25
N GLY A 128 -9.08 0.23 -13.97
CA GLY A 128 -8.94 0.24 -15.43
C GLY A 128 -7.57 -0.27 -15.89
N ALA A 129 -6.50 0.12 -15.21
CA ALA A 129 -5.15 -0.38 -15.49
C ALA A 129 -5.06 -1.89 -15.27
N LEU A 130 -5.64 -2.36 -14.17
CA LEU A 130 -5.73 -3.77 -13.83
C LEU A 130 -6.73 -4.53 -14.72
N GLY A 131 -7.34 -3.92 -15.75
CA GLY A 131 -8.28 -4.60 -16.65
C GLY A 131 -9.60 -5.02 -15.98
N ILE A 132 -9.96 -4.38 -14.87
CA ILE A 132 -11.26 -4.54 -14.20
C ILE A 132 -12.21 -3.55 -14.88
N LEU A 133 -13.19 -4.09 -15.61
CA LEU A 133 -14.14 -3.28 -16.36
C LEU A 133 -15.17 -2.64 -15.42
N GLN A 134 -15.66 -1.45 -15.79
CA GLN A 134 -16.57 -0.68 -14.95
C GLN A 134 -17.87 -1.44 -14.63
N GLU A 135 -18.36 -2.23 -15.58
CA GLU A 135 -19.53 -3.10 -15.42
C GLU A 135 -19.30 -4.30 -14.49
N GLU A 136 -18.04 -4.68 -14.25
CA GLU A 136 -17.64 -5.74 -13.33
C GLU A 136 -17.38 -5.21 -11.92
N MET A 137 -17.30 -3.89 -11.76
CA MET A 137 -16.96 -3.26 -10.48
C MET A 137 -17.99 -3.60 -9.40
N THR A 138 -17.52 -4.32 -8.39
CA THR A 138 -18.23 -4.61 -7.15
C THR A 138 -18.38 -3.33 -6.34
N ALA A 139 -19.62 -3.04 -5.92
CA ALA A 139 -19.89 -2.00 -4.94
C ALA A 139 -19.42 -2.44 -3.55
N PHE A 140 -18.81 -1.53 -2.80
CA PHE A 140 -18.35 -1.78 -1.44
C PHE A 140 -19.07 -0.88 -0.45
N VAL A 141 -19.44 -1.43 0.70
CA VAL A 141 -20.14 -0.75 1.78
C VAL A 141 -19.18 -0.55 2.95
N PRO A 142 -18.99 0.68 3.44
CA PRO A 142 -18.15 0.96 4.60
C PRO A 142 -18.82 0.54 5.92
N HIS A 143 -18.03 -0.02 6.83
CA HIS A 143 -18.44 -0.39 8.19
C HIS A 143 -17.37 0.03 9.18
N THR A 144 -17.71 0.90 10.13
CA THR A 144 -16.81 1.26 11.24
C THR A 144 -16.68 0.10 12.21
N VAL A 145 -15.45 -0.33 12.46
CA VAL A 145 -15.13 -1.47 13.35
C VAL A 145 -14.51 -1.04 14.67
N THR A 146 -13.97 0.18 14.73
CA THR A 146 -13.55 0.81 15.98
C THR A 146 -13.57 2.32 15.81
N GLU A 147 -13.86 3.05 16.89
CA GLU A 147 -13.76 4.51 16.97
C GLU A 147 -12.55 4.94 17.81
N GLU A 148 -11.72 3.98 18.25
CA GLU A 148 -10.70 4.17 19.27
C GLU A 148 -9.27 4.04 18.73
N PHE A 149 -9.02 4.41 17.47
CA PHE A 149 -7.69 4.34 16.88
C PHE A 149 -6.82 5.56 17.21
N ASN A 150 -5.55 5.32 17.52
CA ASN A 150 -4.52 6.34 17.68
C ASN A 150 -3.19 5.78 17.14
N GLY A 151 -2.71 6.38 16.06
CA GLY A 151 -1.68 5.79 15.22
C GLY A 151 -0.23 5.99 15.65
N THR A 152 0.64 5.50 14.79
CA THR A 152 2.09 5.44 14.98
C THR A 152 2.72 6.84 15.03
N LEU A 153 2.24 7.81 14.25
CA LEU A 153 2.78 9.17 14.27
C LEU A 153 2.52 9.85 15.63
N SER A 154 1.37 9.60 16.25
CA SER A 154 1.12 10.04 17.64
C SER A 154 2.06 9.33 18.62
N ALA A 155 2.27 8.03 18.42
CA ALA A 155 3.19 7.23 19.23
C ALA A 155 4.65 7.72 19.17
N THR A 156 5.12 8.09 17.99
CA THR A 156 6.50 8.52 17.71
C THR A 156 6.76 9.96 18.14
N SER A 157 5.82 10.87 17.89
CA SER A 157 6.00 12.32 18.14
C SER A 157 5.63 12.75 19.55
N GLY A 158 4.73 12.03 20.23
CA GLY A 158 4.14 12.51 21.48
C GLY A 158 2.93 13.42 21.30
N TYR A 159 2.57 13.81 20.06
CA TYR A 159 1.44 14.69 19.79
C TYR A 159 0.12 13.93 19.67
N GLU A 160 -1.01 14.61 19.90
CA GLU A 160 -2.38 14.08 19.70
C GLU A 160 -2.68 12.73 20.41
N ARG A 161 -2.06 12.46 21.58
CA ARG A 161 -2.20 11.18 22.33
C ARG A 161 -3.62 10.83 22.75
N SER A 162 -4.45 11.84 22.98
CA SER A 162 -5.85 11.68 23.38
C SER A 162 -6.80 11.58 22.18
N ARG A 163 -6.30 11.77 20.95
CA ARG A 163 -7.12 11.73 19.75
C ARG A 163 -7.54 10.30 19.46
N ARG A 164 -8.78 10.15 18.99
CA ARG A 164 -9.39 8.89 18.59
C ARG A 164 -9.95 9.03 17.19
N GLU A 165 -9.75 8.00 16.38
CA GLU A 165 -10.14 7.94 14.98
C GLU A 165 -10.88 6.64 14.70
N ASN A 166 -11.71 6.68 13.66
CA ASN A 166 -12.40 5.49 13.19
C ASN A 166 -11.47 4.66 12.31
N ILE A 167 -11.54 3.34 12.44
CA ILE A 167 -11.12 2.43 11.37
C ILE A 167 -12.38 1.84 10.77
N ASP A 168 -12.47 1.92 9.45
CA ASP A 168 -13.52 1.31 8.67
C ASP A 168 -12.98 0.08 7.91
N ILE A 169 -13.86 -0.88 7.64
CA ILE A 169 -13.67 -1.92 6.63
C ILE A 169 -14.68 -1.72 5.50
N TYR A 170 -14.33 -2.18 4.31
CA TYR A 170 -15.21 -2.09 3.14
C TYR A 170 -15.55 -3.51 2.72
N LEU A 171 -16.82 -3.88 2.82
CA LEU A 171 -17.30 -5.21 2.45
C LEU A 171 -18.04 -5.13 1.11
N PRO A 172 -17.89 -6.12 0.23
CA PRO A 172 -18.65 -6.13 -1.03
C PRO A 172 -20.15 -6.21 -0.72
N GLU A 173 -20.96 -5.41 -1.41
CA GLU A 173 -22.42 -5.41 -1.23
C GLU A 173 -23.04 -6.79 -1.49
N LYS A 174 -22.41 -7.55 -2.40
CA LYS A 174 -22.70 -8.97 -2.64
C LYS A 174 -21.53 -9.81 -2.15
N ASN A 175 -21.78 -10.69 -1.18
CA ASN A 175 -20.74 -11.54 -0.59
C ASN A 175 -20.60 -12.86 -1.37
N ASP A 176 -20.25 -12.76 -2.66
CA ASP A 176 -20.21 -13.92 -3.57
C ASP A 176 -18.80 -14.52 -3.70
N THR A 177 -17.79 -13.92 -3.05
CA THR A 177 -16.39 -14.39 -3.08
C THR A 177 -15.91 -14.73 -1.68
N GLU A 178 -15.69 -16.01 -1.44
CA GLU A 178 -15.02 -16.50 -0.24
C GLU A 178 -13.51 -16.43 -0.40
N VAL A 179 -12.79 -16.28 0.71
CA VAL A 179 -11.33 -16.19 0.73
C VAL A 179 -10.73 -17.14 1.74
N VAL A 180 -9.55 -17.66 1.43
CA VAL A 180 -8.65 -18.33 2.38
C VAL A 180 -7.33 -17.61 2.33
N VAL A 181 -6.94 -17.00 3.45
CA VAL A 181 -5.67 -16.32 3.64
C VAL A 181 -4.70 -17.29 4.32
N ASN A 182 -3.55 -17.52 3.71
CA ASN A 182 -2.49 -18.38 4.21
C ASN A 182 -1.24 -17.54 4.51
N TYR A 183 -0.91 -17.39 5.78
CA TYR A 183 0.33 -16.76 6.26
C TYR A 183 1.41 -17.84 6.29
N VAL A 184 2.27 -17.87 5.26
CA VAL A 184 3.04 -19.06 4.90
C VAL A 184 4.08 -19.42 5.96
N GLU A 185 4.85 -18.44 6.41
CA GLU A 185 5.91 -18.64 7.41
C GLU A 185 5.34 -18.95 8.79
N GLU A 186 4.23 -18.31 9.14
CA GLU A 186 3.51 -18.48 10.40
C GLU A 186 2.73 -19.80 10.45
N LYS A 187 2.54 -20.46 9.29
CA LYS A 187 1.74 -21.69 9.14
C LYS A 187 0.31 -21.51 9.65
N GLU A 188 -0.24 -20.33 9.44
CA GLU A 188 -1.55 -19.92 9.91
C GLU A 188 -2.50 -19.72 8.73
N LYS A 189 -3.76 -20.12 8.90
CA LYS A 189 -4.82 -19.88 7.91
C LYS A 189 -5.98 -19.16 8.54
N SER A 190 -6.55 -18.22 7.78
CA SER A 190 -7.74 -17.47 8.13
C SER A 190 -8.77 -17.50 7.00
N ALA A 191 -10.05 -17.48 7.34
CA ALA A 191 -11.15 -17.30 6.40
C ALA A 191 -11.51 -15.81 6.18
N SER A 192 -10.68 -14.89 6.72
CA SER A 192 -10.90 -13.45 6.68
C SER A 192 -9.59 -12.70 6.49
N MET A 193 -9.62 -11.62 5.73
CA MET A 193 -8.54 -10.63 5.61
C MET A 193 -8.50 -9.63 6.77
N TYR A 194 -9.48 -9.71 7.67
CA TYR A 194 -9.61 -8.82 8.84
C TYR A 194 -9.44 -9.63 10.12
N SER A 195 -8.42 -9.28 10.91
CA SER A 195 -8.15 -9.85 12.24
C SER A 195 -8.75 -8.93 13.30
N SER A 196 -9.93 -9.28 13.83
CA SER A 196 -10.61 -8.47 14.85
C SER A 196 -9.84 -8.40 16.16
N GLU A 197 -9.01 -9.40 16.47
CA GLU A 197 -8.19 -9.43 17.69
C GLU A 197 -7.20 -8.25 17.75
N LYS A 198 -6.73 -7.78 16.60
CA LYS A 198 -5.86 -6.60 16.48
C LYS A 198 -6.52 -5.31 16.96
N LEU A 199 -7.86 -5.24 17.01
CA LEU A 199 -8.58 -4.06 17.51
C LEU A 199 -8.41 -3.84 19.02
N GLU A 200 -8.00 -4.88 19.76
CA GLU A 200 -7.68 -4.80 21.19
C GLU A 200 -6.20 -4.43 21.44
N GLU A 201 -5.36 -4.47 20.39
CA GLU A 201 -3.95 -4.10 20.47
C GLU A 201 -3.73 -2.58 20.29
N LYS A 202 -2.50 -2.13 20.53
CA LYS A 202 -2.11 -0.74 20.29
C LYS A 202 -2.06 -0.42 18.80
N ASP A 203 -1.50 -1.32 18.00
CA ASP A 203 -1.47 -1.18 16.54
C ASP A 203 -2.72 -1.81 15.91
N LYS A 204 -3.82 -1.05 15.94
CA LYS A 204 -5.09 -1.51 15.39
C LYS A 204 -5.10 -1.57 13.87
N TYR A 205 -4.20 -0.85 13.18
CA TYR A 205 -4.09 -0.93 11.72
C TYR A 205 -3.66 -2.33 11.27
N GLY A 206 -2.92 -3.05 12.12
CA GLY A 206 -2.59 -4.47 11.92
C GLY A 206 -3.80 -5.40 11.76
N MET A 207 -5.03 -4.93 11.95
CA MET A 207 -6.23 -5.72 11.62
C MET A 207 -6.29 -6.13 10.15
N PHE A 208 -5.73 -5.33 9.24
CA PHE A 208 -5.67 -5.67 7.82
C PHE A 208 -4.56 -6.69 7.58
N LEU A 209 -4.94 -7.87 7.08
CA LEU A 209 -4.05 -9.01 6.84
C LEU A 209 -3.21 -9.43 8.05
N ASN A 210 -3.73 -9.23 9.26
CA ASN A 210 -3.07 -9.56 10.52
C ASN A 210 -1.67 -8.92 10.71
N GLY A 211 -1.36 -7.85 9.96
CA GLY A 211 -0.08 -7.15 10.01
C GLY A 211 0.75 -7.37 8.74
N ASN A 212 2.07 -7.34 8.89
CA ASN A 212 3.00 -7.59 7.80
C ASN A 212 3.62 -8.97 7.95
N HIS A 213 3.68 -9.68 6.84
CA HIS A 213 4.16 -11.05 6.73
C HIS A 213 5.05 -11.15 5.50
N ALA A 214 6.05 -12.04 5.54
CA ALA A 214 6.98 -12.23 4.44
C ALA A 214 6.27 -12.68 3.15
N LEU A 215 5.36 -13.65 3.28
CA LEU A 215 4.58 -14.21 2.19
C LEU A 215 3.15 -14.51 2.66
N VAL A 216 2.18 -13.97 1.92
CA VAL A 216 0.75 -14.25 2.12
C VAL A 216 0.15 -14.77 0.82
N ASP A 217 -0.41 -15.97 0.84
CA ASP A 217 -1.16 -16.55 -0.28
C ASP A 217 -2.67 -16.44 0.02
N ILE A 218 -3.39 -15.67 -0.79
CA ILE A 218 -4.83 -15.49 -0.70
C ILE A 218 -5.48 -16.19 -1.88
N LYS A 219 -6.20 -17.29 -1.62
CA LYS A 219 -7.03 -17.96 -2.63
C LYS A 219 -8.48 -17.51 -2.50
N THR A 220 -9.14 -17.29 -3.63
CA THR A 220 -10.53 -16.84 -3.69
C THR A 220 -11.41 -17.82 -4.45
N THR A 221 -12.74 -17.71 -4.28
CA THR A 221 -13.71 -18.42 -5.13
C THR A 221 -14.07 -17.65 -6.40
N SER A 222 -13.32 -16.62 -6.78
CA SER A 222 -13.55 -15.87 -8.02
C SER A 222 -13.48 -16.80 -9.23
N GLU A 223 -14.42 -16.64 -10.16
CA GLU A 223 -14.45 -17.39 -11.43
C GLU A 223 -13.39 -16.90 -12.43
N LYS A 224 -12.72 -15.78 -12.14
CA LYS A 224 -11.62 -15.26 -12.95
C LYS A 224 -10.42 -16.22 -12.85
N ASN A 225 -9.58 -16.27 -13.88
CA ASN A 225 -8.38 -17.12 -13.90
C ASN A 225 -7.07 -16.33 -13.69
N ARG A 226 -7.17 -15.06 -13.29
CA ARG A 226 -6.01 -14.19 -13.08
C ARG A 226 -5.39 -14.41 -11.71
N ARG A 227 -4.07 -14.26 -11.65
CA ARG A 227 -3.26 -14.49 -10.46
C ARG A 227 -2.27 -13.34 -10.30
N LEU A 228 -2.34 -12.67 -9.16
CA LEU A 228 -1.64 -11.43 -8.91
C LEU A 228 -0.52 -11.64 -7.90
N LEU A 229 0.70 -11.27 -8.26
CA LEU A 229 1.77 -11.05 -7.29
C LEU A 229 1.77 -9.57 -6.89
N ILE A 230 1.83 -9.28 -5.59
CA ILE A 230 1.98 -7.92 -5.07
C ILE A 230 3.29 -7.82 -4.28
N LEU A 231 4.22 -6.99 -4.77
CA LEU A 231 5.40 -6.57 -4.03
C LEU A 231 5.05 -5.29 -3.28
N LYS A 232 5.11 -5.32 -1.94
CA LYS A 232 4.41 -4.31 -1.13
C LYS A 232 5.07 -3.89 0.17
N ASP A 233 4.54 -2.79 0.71
CA ASP A 233 4.62 -2.41 2.12
C ASP A 233 3.24 -2.49 2.81
N SER A 234 3.11 -1.94 4.02
CA SER A 234 1.87 -1.98 4.80
C SER A 234 0.70 -1.18 4.21
N TYR A 235 0.91 -0.30 3.22
CA TYR A 235 -0.18 0.40 2.53
C TYR A 235 -1.06 -0.56 1.74
N ALA A 236 -0.50 -1.65 1.20
CA ALA A 236 -1.28 -2.63 0.44
C ALA A 236 -2.30 -3.38 1.29
N ASN A 237 -2.09 -3.49 2.61
CA ASN A 237 -2.87 -4.37 3.47
C ASN A 237 -4.38 -4.05 3.44
N CYS A 238 -4.76 -2.78 3.48
CA CYS A 238 -6.17 -2.37 3.39
C CYS A 238 -6.68 -2.23 1.95
N PHE A 239 -5.79 -2.26 0.96
CA PHE A 239 -6.13 -2.20 -0.47
C PHE A 239 -6.53 -3.57 -1.03
N VAL A 240 -5.83 -4.63 -0.61
CA VAL A 240 -5.99 -6.01 -1.12
C VAL A 240 -7.42 -6.54 -1.08
N PRO A 241 -8.26 -6.24 -0.06
CA PRO A 241 -9.65 -6.68 -0.07
C PRO A 241 -10.44 -6.30 -1.33
N PHE A 242 -10.15 -5.13 -1.92
CA PHE A 242 -10.80 -4.67 -3.15
C PHE A 242 -10.47 -5.51 -4.38
N LEU A 243 -9.36 -6.27 -4.35
CA LEU A 243 -8.91 -7.09 -5.47
C LEU A 243 -9.51 -8.50 -5.47
N THR A 244 -9.96 -8.98 -4.32
CA THR A 244 -10.41 -10.38 -4.15
C THR A 244 -11.52 -10.83 -5.11
N PRO A 245 -12.49 -9.97 -5.54
CA PRO A 245 -13.49 -10.41 -6.53
C PRO A 245 -12.90 -10.71 -7.92
N TYR A 246 -11.71 -10.19 -8.25
CA TYR A 246 -11.19 -10.15 -9.62
C TYR A 246 -10.01 -11.09 -9.89
N TYR A 247 -9.46 -11.69 -8.84
CA TYR A 247 -8.30 -12.58 -8.91
C TYR A 247 -8.61 -13.88 -8.19
N ARG A 248 -8.24 -15.00 -8.82
CA ARG A 248 -8.33 -16.33 -8.23
C ARG A 248 -7.36 -16.51 -7.06
N GLU A 249 -6.22 -15.86 -7.18
CA GLU A 249 -5.10 -15.96 -6.26
C GLU A 249 -4.38 -14.61 -6.22
N ILE A 250 -4.07 -14.17 -5.01
CA ILE A 250 -3.29 -12.96 -4.74
C ILE A 250 -2.17 -13.38 -3.80
N VAL A 251 -0.94 -13.29 -4.28
CA VAL A 251 0.28 -13.59 -3.54
C VAL A 251 0.93 -12.28 -3.16
N LEU A 252 1.12 -12.03 -1.86
CA LEU A 252 1.76 -10.82 -1.36
C LEU A 252 3.14 -11.18 -0.84
N VAL A 253 4.15 -10.44 -1.28
CA VAL A 253 5.52 -10.52 -0.80
C VAL A 253 5.92 -9.17 -0.23
N ASP A 254 6.39 -9.17 1.02
CA ASP A 254 6.98 -8.01 1.67
C ASP A 254 8.50 -8.15 1.64
N PRO A 255 9.23 -7.40 0.79
CA PRO A 255 10.67 -7.63 0.59
C PRO A 255 11.52 -7.45 1.84
N ARG A 256 11.00 -6.78 2.87
CA ARG A 256 11.72 -6.61 4.15
C ARG A 256 11.89 -7.91 4.92
N TYR A 257 11.07 -8.92 4.63
CA TYR A 257 11.02 -10.19 5.38
C TYR A 257 11.13 -11.44 4.49
N TYR A 258 11.06 -11.28 3.17
CA TYR A 258 11.08 -12.40 2.22
C TYR A 258 12.50 -12.72 1.76
N TYR A 259 12.85 -14.00 1.83
CA TYR A 259 14.17 -14.54 1.44
C TYR A 259 14.06 -15.74 0.48
N GLY A 260 12.87 -15.98 -0.08
CA GLY A 260 12.64 -17.03 -1.06
C GLY A 260 12.98 -16.58 -2.49
N ASP A 261 12.86 -17.50 -3.43
CA ASP A 261 13.06 -17.24 -4.86
C ASP A 261 11.75 -16.76 -5.49
N LEU A 262 11.76 -15.54 -6.04
CA LEU A 262 10.59 -14.94 -6.67
C LEU A 262 10.29 -15.58 -8.03
N ASP A 263 11.32 -16.05 -8.74
CA ASP A 263 11.18 -16.68 -10.04
C ASP A 263 10.47 -18.04 -9.88
N ASP A 264 10.83 -18.83 -8.85
CA ASP A 264 10.11 -20.05 -8.46
C ASP A 264 8.65 -19.76 -8.12
N LEU A 265 8.38 -18.73 -7.31
CA LEU A 265 7.02 -18.33 -6.94
C LEU A 265 6.18 -17.97 -8.16
N ILE A 266 6.74 -17.22 -9.11
CA ILE A 266 6.06 -16.83 -10.34
C ILE A 266 5.66 -18.05 -11.17
N GLU A 267 6.57 -19.03 -11.29
CA GLU A 267 6.34 -20.26 -12.05
C GLU A 267 5.34 -21.20 -11.37
N GLU A 268 5.51 -21.47 -10.07
CA GLU A 268 4.67 -22.39 -9.30
C GLU A 268 3.24 -21.89 -9.19
N ASP A 269 3.07 -20.61 -8.84
CA ASP A 269 1.75 -20.00 -8.68
C ASP A 269 1.15 -19.54 -10.02
N ARG A 270 1.91 -19.61 -11.12
CA ARG A 270 1.46 -19.23 -12.48
C ARG A 270 0.95 -17.79 -12.52
N ILE A 271 1.74 -16.89 -11.96
CA ILE A 271 1.42 -15.47 -11.88
C ILE A 271 1.14 -14.90 -13.28
N THR A 272 0.12 -14.06 -13.41
CA THR A 272 -0.25 -13.40 -14.67
C THR A 272 -0.06 -11.90 -14.63
N ASP A 273 -0.14 -11.32 -13.43
CA ASP A 273 -0.09 -9.90 -13.17
C ASP A 273 0.84 -9.63 -11.98
N VAL A 274 1.61 -8.54 -12.03
CA VAL A 274 2.46 -8.07 -10.93
C VAL A 274 2.10 -6.63 -10.59
N LEU A 275 1.90 -6.34 -9.31
CA LEU A 275 1.66 -4.99 -8.80
C LEU A 275 2.72 -4.62 -7.75
N PHE A 276 3.46 -3.56 -8.01
CA PHE A 276 4.25 -2.89 -6.98
C PHE A 276 3.36 -1.89 -6.25
N LEU A 277 3.12 -2.08 -4.94
CA LEU A 277 2.25 -1.22 -4.13
C LEU A 277 2.95 -0.77 -2.85
N TYR A 278 3.39 0.48 -2.84
CA TYR A 278 4.11 1.09 -1.72
C TYR A 278 3.56 2.46 -1.39
N ASN A 279 3.86 2.96 -0.19
CA ASN A 279 3.90 4.41 0.02
C ASN A 279 5.25 5.00 -0.44
N GLY A 280 5.24 6.30 -0.74
CA GLY A 280 6.42 7.00 -1.23
C GLY A 280 7.62 6.93 -0.28
N ASN A 281 7.46 7.28 1.00
CA ASN A 281 8.56 7.25 1.97
C ASN A 281 9.22 5.88 2.05
N THR A 282 8.43 4.81 2.16
CA THR A 282 8.99 3.45 2.23
C THR A 282 9.70 3.08 0.94
N PHE A 283 9.12 3.36 -0.24
CA PHE A 283 9.75 3.04 -1.52
C PHE A 283 11.07 3.78 -1.76
N PHE A 284 11.12 5.08 -1.47
CA PHE A 284 12.30 5.91 -1.74
C PHE A 284 13.47 5.67 -0.79
N THR A 285 13.23 4.96 0.32
CA THR A 285 14.27 4.52 1.27
C THR A 285 14.42 3.00 1.31
N ASP A 286 13.77 2.26 0.40
CA ASP A 286 13.81 0.81 0.39
C ASP A 286 15.20 0.31 -0.06
N ASN A 287 15.75 -0.67 0.65
CA ASN A 287 17.02 -1.32 0.35
C ASN A 287 16.92 -2.86 0.31
N ASN A 288 15.70 -3.41 0.16
CA ASN A 288 15.44 -4.85 0.15
C ASN A 288 14.84 -5.32 -1.19
N LEU A 289 14.11 -4.45 -1.89
CA LEU A 289 13.40 -4.78 -3.14
C LEU A 289 14.36 -5.30 -4.22
N SER A 290 15.51 -4.64 -4.42
CA SER A 290 16.53 -5.09 -5.37
C SER A 290 17.02 -6.51 -5.08
N GLY A 291 17.14 -6.88 -3.79
CA GLY A 291 17.55 -8.20 -3.36
C GLY A 291 16.54 -9.28 -3.71
N VAL A 292 15.24 -9.01 -3.53
CA VAL A 292 14.15 -9.96 -3.86
C VAL A 292 13.92 -10.07 -5.37
N LEU A 293 14.21 -9.01 -6.13
CA LEU A 293 14.07 -9.00 -7.59
C LEU A 293 15.31 -9.51 -8.34
N ALA A 294 16.45 -9.66 -7.66
CA ALA A 294 17.64 -10.24 -8.26
C ALA A 294 17.39 -11.72 -8.53
N SER A 295 17.68 -12.17 -9.76
CA SER A 295 17.79 -13.61 -10.02
C SER A 295 19.11 -14.11 -9.45
N GLU A 296 19.14 -15.34 -8.93
CA GLU A 296 20.41 -16.04 -8.65
C GLU A 296 21.22 -16.33 -9.94
#